data_AF-F0RN57-F1
#
_entry.id   AF-F0RN57-F1
#
_cell.length_a   1.000
_cell.length_b   1.000
_cell.length_c   1.000
_cell.angle_alpha   90.00
_cell.angle_beta   90.00
_cell.angle_gamma   90.00
#
_symmetry.space_group_name_H-M   'P 1'
#
loop_
_entity.id
_entity.type
_entity.pdbx_description
1 polymer ?
#
loop_
_entity_poly.entity_id
_entity_poly.type
_entity_poly.pdbx_seq_one_letter_code
_entity_poly.pdbx_strand_id
1 'polypeptide(L)'
;MSRGVKVMGGLMVVLAGVGMVSGGRHPLFRAAVRANLAHALWHIGATAALGRKTPGVWTAAGLVLPATLLSERALDRAEVPPPPASSVALFPAALVTAHTLAWAWGRTAKR
;
A
#
# COMPACT_ATOMS: atom_id res chain seq x y z
N MET A 1 -9.59 7.15 -14.80
CA MET A 1 -9.05 6.75 -13.48
C MET A 1 -10.20 6.19 -12.62
N SER A 2 -10.11 4.94 -12.15
CA SER A 2 -11.21 4.33 -11.38
C SER A 2 -11.36 4.96 -9.99
N ARG A 3 -12.57 4.92 -9.42
CA ARG A 3 -12.84 5.50 -8.09
C ARG A 3 -11.98 4.87 -6.99
N GLY A 4 -11.70 3.56 -7.10
CA GLY A 4 -10.81 2.85 -6.17
C GLY A 4 -9.38 3.39 -6.17
N VAL A 5 -8.84 3.77 -7.34
CA VAL A 5 -7.50 4.39 -7.43
C VAL A 5 -7.46 5.75 -6.74
N LYS A 6 -8.54 6.55 -6.84
CA LYS A 6 -8.63 7.84 -6.15
C LYS A 6 -8.67 7.68 -4.62
N VAL A 7 -9.47 6.74 -4.12
CA VAL A 7 -9.56 6.45 -2.67
C VAL A 7 -8.24 5.92 -2.13
N MET A 8 -7.62 4.96 -2.83
CA MET A 8 -6.32 4.44 -2.44
C MET A 8 -5.25 5.54 -2.45
N GLY A 9 -5.24 6.38 -3.49
CA GLY A 9 -4.33 7.54 -3.56
C GLY A 9 -4.50 8.48 -2.37
N GLY A 10 -5.73 8.84 -2.00
CA GLY A 10 -6.02 9.67 -0.82
C GLY A 10 -5.58 9.02 0.49
N LEU A 11 -5.85 7.71 0.66
CA LEU A 11 -5.41 6.95 1.83
C LEU A 11 -3.88 6.95 1.95
N MET A 12 -3.16 6.78 0.84
CA MET A 12 -1.69 6.79 0.84
C MET A 12 -1.13 8.17 1.15
N VAL A 13 -1.78 9.25 0.74
CA VAL A 13 -1.39 10.61 1.16
C VAL A 13 -1.51 10.78 2.67
N VAL A 14 -2.60 10.32 3.28
CA VAL A 14 -2.80 10.38 4.74
C VAL A 14 -1.72 9.56 5.46
N LEU A 15 -1.48 8.32 5.02
CA LEU A 15 -0.51 7.43 5.64
C LEU A 15 0.92 7.96 5.47
N ALA A 16 1.26 8.55 4.32
CA ALA A 16 2.52 9.25 4.12
C ALA A 16 2.66 10.45 5.07
N GLY A 17 1.59 11.22 5.29
CA GLY A 17 1.55 12.30 6.29
C GLY A 17 1.87 11.80 7.70
N VAL A 18 1.23 10.70 8.12
CA VAL A 18 1.52 10.04 9.40
C VAL A 18 2.98 9.58 9.48
N GLY A 19 3.52 9.04 8.37
CA GLY A 19 4.93 8.70 8.23
C GLY A 19 5.85 9.91 8.42
N MET A 20 5.58 11.01 7.74
CA MET A 20 6.37 12.26 7.84
C MET A 20 6.40 12.81 9.26
N VAL A 21 5.23 12.93 9.91
CA VAL A 21 5.13 13.46 11.29
C VAL A 21 5.85 12.57 12.30
N SER A 22 5.81 11.25 12.10
CA SER A 22 6.44 10.29 13.01
C SER A 22 7.91 9.98 12.71
N GLY A 23 8.49 10.55 11.64
CA GLY A 23 9.80 10.13 11.14
C GLY A 23 9.83 8.64 10.74
N GLY A 24 8.70 8.12 10.25
CA GLY A 24 8.56 6.73 9.80
C GLY A 24 8.30 5.71 10.90
N ARG A 25 8.24 6.12 12.18
CA ARG A 25 8.08 5.20 13.32
C ARG A 25 6.65 4.75 13.55
N HIS A 26 5.65 5.42 12.99
CA HIS A 26 4.24 5.10 13.25
C HIS A 26 3.84 3.73 12.67
N PRO A 27 3.24 2.82 13.46
CA PRO A 27 2.95 1.44 13.02
C PRO A 27 2.05 1.37 11.79
N LEU A 28 1.07 2.28 11.65
CA LEU A 28 0.20 2.34 10.46
C LEU A 28 0.94 2.66 9.17
N PHE A 29 1.88 3.62 9.19
CA PHE A 29 2.70 3.94 8.02
C PHE A 29 3.53 2.73 7.59
N ARG A 30 4.13 2.05 8.58
CA ARG A 30 4.96 0.86 8.36
C ARG A 30 4.17 -0.32 7.82
N ALA A 31 2.97 -0.55 8.37
CA ALA A 31 2.04 -1.56 7.86
C ALA A 31 1.63 -1.25 6.41
N ALA A 32 1.41 0.02 6.08
CA ALA A 32 1.05 0.46 4.73
C ALA A 32 2.17 0.26 3.71
N VAL A 33 3.43 0.57 4.06
CA VAL A 33 4.61 0.32 3.21
C VAL A 33 4.72 -1.16 2.89
N ARG A 34 4.66 -2.04 3.91
CA ARG A 34 4.69 -3.50 3.70
C ARG A 34 3.48 -4.01 2.92
N ALA A 35 2.31 -3.44 3.16
CA ALA A 35 1.10 -3.80 2.44
C ALA A 35 1.20 -3.46 0.95
N ASN A 36 1.74 -2.29 0.62
CA ASN A 36 1.98 -1.88 -0.76
C ASN A 36 3.00 -2.78 -1.45
N LEU A 37 4.05 -3.21 -0.74
CA LEU A 37 5.01 -4.17 -1.30
C LEU A 37 4.33 -5.48 -1.68
N ALA A 38 3.63 -6.10 -0.73
CA ALA A 38 2.95 -7.37 -0.95
C ALA A 38 1.90 -7.27 -2.07
N HIS A 39 1.13 -6.17 -2.10
CA HIS A 39 0.14 -5.92 -3.13
C HIS A 39 0.76 -5.73 -4.52
N ALA A 40 1.89 -5.01 -4.62
CA ALA A 40 2.61 -4.85 -5.88
C ALA A 40 3.17 -6.20 -6.39
N LEU A 41 3.76 -6.98 -5.49
CA LEU A 41 4.28 -8.32 -5.82
C LEU A 41 3.17 -9.27 -6.25
N TRP A 42 1.99 -9.20 -5.64
CA TRP A 42 0.82 -9.97 -6.09
C TRP A 42 0.45 -9.65 -7.54
N HIS A 43 0.35 -8.36 -7.90
CA HIS A 43 0.02 -7.97 -9.27
C HIS A 43 1.06 -8.45 -10.31
N ILE A 44 2.35 -8.39 -9.96
CA ILE A 44 3.44 -8.85 -10.81
C ILE A 44 3.43 -10.38 -10.92
N GLY A 45 3.39 -11.08 -9.79
CA GLY A 45 3.39 -12.54 -9.73
C GLY A 45 2.16 -13.15 -10.39
N ALA A 46 0.97 -12.61 -10.13
CA ALA A 46 -0.26 -13.04 -10.80
C ALA A 46 -0.21 -12.79 -12.32
N THR A 47 0.40 -11.69 -12.76
CA THR A 47 0.58 -11.43 -14.19
C THR A 47 1.52 -12.45 -14.84
N ALA A 48 2.63 -12.77 -14.16
CA ALA A 48 3.58 -13.78 -14.64
C ALA A 48 2.97 -15.18 -14.66
N ALA A 49 2.29 -15.59 -13.59
CA ALA A 49 1.68 -16.92 -13.46
C ALA A 49 0.52 -17.15 -14.44
N LEU A 50 -0.30 -16.12 -14.69
CA LEU A 50 -1.45 -16.23 -15.58
C LEU A 50 -1.11 -15.92 -17.05
N GLY A 51 0.08 -15.39 -17.33
CA GLY A 51 0.43 -14.85 -18.66
C GLY A 51 -0.46 -13.69 -19.11
N ARG A 52 -1.22 -13.09 -18.19
CA ARG A 52 -2.24 -12.07 -18.47
C ARG A 52 -2.05 -10.87 -17.57
N LYS A 53 -2.13 -9.67 -18.13
CA LYS A 53 -1.96 -8.42 -17.39
C LYS A 53 -3.08 -8.27 -16.36
N THR A 54 -2.71 -8.19 -15.09
CA THR A 54 -3.66 -7.75 -14.06
C THR A 54 -3.85 -6.23 -14.15
N PRO A 55 -5.01 -5.68 -13.74
CA PRO A 55 -5.31 -4.24 -13.86
C PRO A 55 -4.27 -3.32 -13.20
N GLY A 56 -3.56 -3.81 -12.18
CA GLY A 56 -2.60 -3.04 -11.40
C GLY A 56 -1.13 -3.23 -11.78
N VAL A 57 -0.78 -4.13 -12.72
CA VAL A 57 0.62 -4.54 -12.92
C VAL A 57 1.55 -3.39 -13.32
N TRP A 58 1.08 -2.47 -14.16
CA TRP A 58 1.88 -1.33 -14.61
C TRP A 58 2.16 -0.35 -13.48
N THR A 59 1.14 -0.05 -12.67
CA THR A 59 1.29 0.83 -11.52
C THR A 59 2.11 0.16 -10.42
N ALA A 60 1.94 -1.15 -10.22
CA ALA A 60 2.70 -1.96 -9.29
C ALA A 60 4.20 -1.92 -9.62
N ALA A 61 4.58 -2.24 -10.86
CA ALA A 61 5.97 -2.31 -11.28
C ALA A 61 6.60 -0.92 -11.46
N GLY A 62 5.87 0.04 -12.04
CA GLY A 62 6.42 1.34 -12.41
C GLY A 62 6.45 2.38 -11.29
N LEU A 63 5.60 2.25 -10.27
CA LEU A 63 5.44 3.26 -9.23
C LEU A 63 5.49 2.68 -7.81
N VAL A 64 4.61 1.72 -7.52
CA VAL A 64 4.42 1.25 -6.13
C VAL A 64 5.67 0.50 -5.64
N LEU A 65 6.19 -0.43 -6.43
CA LEU A 65 7.37 -1.21 -6.05
C LEU A 65 8.61 -0.29 -5.85
N PRO A 66 8.99 0.59 -6.79
CA PRO A 66 10.07 1.54 -6.58
C PRO A 66 9.89 2.43 -5.35
N ALA A 67 8.70 3.04 -5.18
CA ALA A 67 8.41 3.94 -4.06
C ALA A 67 8.50 3.22 -2.71
N THR A 68 8.03 1.97 -2.67
CA THR A 68 8.06 1.15 -1.45
C THR A 68 9.50 0.76 -1.10
N LEU A 69 10.31 0.35 -2.08
CA LEU A 69 11.72 0.05 -1.86
C LEU A 69 12.53 1.28 -1.42
N LEU A 70 12.22 2.46 -1.96
CA LEU A 70 12.81 3.72 -1.50
C LEU A 70 12.43 4.04 -0.07
N SER A 71 11.18 3.78 0.32
CA SER A 71 10.69 3.99 1.68
C SER A 71 11.38 3.06 2.68
N GLU A 72 11.51 1.76 2.36
CA GLU A 72 12.24 0.80 3.20
C GLU A 72 13.71 1.21 3.34
N ARG A 73 14.39 1.56 2.24
CA ARG A 73 15.78 2.06 2.30
C ARG A 73 15.92 3.33 3.14
N ALA A 74 14.94 4.23 3.08
CA ALA A 74 14.95 5.45 3.88
C ALA A 74 14.77 5.15 5.38
N LEU A 75 13.90 4.19 5.72
CA LEU A 75 13.71 3.72 7.10
C LEU A 75 14.97 3.03 7.63
N ASP A 76 15.63 2.20 6.80
CA ASP A 76 16.88 1.53 7.15
C ASP A 76 18.00 2.54 7.42
N ARG A 77 18.17 3.56 6.55
CA ARG A 77 19.15 4.63 6.75
C ARG A 77 18.86 5.49 7.97
N ALA A 78 17.60 5.60 8.35
CA ALA A 78 17.18 6.30 9.56
C ALA A 78 17.26 5.41 10.81
N GLU A 79 17.82 4.20 10.69
CA GLU A 79 17.98 3.21 11.75
C GLU A 79 16.66 2.89 12.47
N VAL A 80 15.53 2.99 11.75
CA VAL A 80 14.22 2.68 12.31
C VAL A 80 14.11 1.15 12.41
N PRO A 81 14.07 0.56 13.63
CA PRO A 81 14.13 -0.89 13.80
C PRO A 81 12.94 -1.54 13.11
N PRO A 82 13.10 -2.64 12.35
CA PRO A 82 12.01 -3.26 11.61
C PRO A 82 10.79 -3.53 12.51
N PRO A 83 9.55 -3.35 12.02
CA PRO A 83 8.39 -3.59 12.84
C PRO A 83 8.31 -5.08 13.17
N PRO A 84 7.79 -5.45 14.35
CA PRO A 84 7.73 -6.85 14.76
C PRO A 84 7.06 -7.69 13.67
N ALA A 85 7.51 -8.93 13.47
CA ALA A 85 7.02 -9.80 12.40
C ALA A 85 5.49 -9.99 12.46
N SER A 86 4.90 -9.93 13.66
CA SER A 86 3.45 -9.92 13.88
C SER A 86 2.70 -8.77 13.19
N SER A 87 3.38 -7.68 12.85
CA SER A 87 2.80 -6.56 12.08
C SER A 87 2.38 -6.97 10.68
N VAL A 88 2.91 -8.07 10.14
CA VAL A 88 2.43 -8.68 8.88
C VAL A 88 0.98 -9.14 9.03
N ALA A 89 0.52 -9.51 10.23
CA ALA A 89 -0.89 -9.86 10.47
C ALA A 89 -1.84 -8.65 10.36
N LEU A 90 -1.31 -7.42 10.36
CA LEU A 90 -2.10 -6.21 10.09
C LEU A 90 -2.32 -6.00 8.58
N PHE A 91 -1.59 -6.72 7.72
CA PHE A 91 -1.72 -6.62 6.27
C PHE A 91 -3.14 -6.92 5.76
N PRO A 92 -3.78 -8.05 6.12
CA PRO A 92 -5.16 -8.31 5.72
C PRO A 92 -6.11 -7.22 6.21
N ALA A 93 -5.95 -6.73 7.45
CA ALA A 93 -6.78 -5.68 8.00
C ALA A 93 -6.63 -4.36 7.21
N ALA A 94 -5.40 -3.96 6.88
CA ALA A 94 -5.14 -2.77 6.06
C ALA A 94 -5.71 -2.92 4.64
N LEU A 95 -5.54 -4.09 4.03
CA LEU A 95 -6.05 -4.39 2.69
C LEU A 95 -7.58 -4.37 2.67
N VAL A 96 -8.22 -5.04 3.63
CA VAL A 96 -9.68 -5.06 3.81
C VAL A 96 -10.18 -3.65 4.06
N THR A 97 -9.55 -2.89 4.97
CA THR A 97 -9.94 -1.51 5.28
C THR A 97 -9.87 -0.61 4.03
N ALA A 98 -8.80 -0.71 3.23
CA ALA A 98 -8.68 0.05 2.00
C ALA A 98 -9.79 -0.31 0.98
N HIS A 99 -10.11 -1.60 0.85
CA HIS A 99 -11.15 -2.06 -0.07
C HIS A 99 -12.56 -1.72 0.44
N THR A 100 -12.83 -1.81 1.74
CA THR A 100 -14.13 -1.47 2.33
C THR A 100 -14.38 0.04 2.26
N LEU A 101 -13.36 0.87 2.52
CA LEU A 101 -13.44 2.32 2.32
C LEU A 101 -13.69 2.68 0.85
N ALA A 102 -12.98 2.04 -0.08
CA ALA A 102 -13.20 2.24 -1.51
C ALA A 102 -14.60 1.81 -1.97
N TRP A 103 -15.12 0.72 -1.43
CA TRP A 103 -16.46 0.22 -1.72
C TRP A 103 -17.57 1.10 -1.11
N ALA A 104 -17.41 1.53 0.15
CA ALA A 104 -18.35 2.40 0.84
C ALA A 104 -18.48 3.75 0.13
N TRP A 105 -17.37 4.36 -0.28
CA TRP A 105 -17.36 5.57 -1.11
C TRP A 105 -18.06 5.37 -2.46
N GLY A 106 -17.92 4.18 -3.05
CA GLY A 106 -18.62 3.81 -4.28
C GLY A 106 -20.14 3.72 -4.14
N ARG A 107 -20.66 3.47 -2.92
CA ARG A 107 -22.11 3.45 -2.62
C ARG A 107 -22.67 4.83 -2.31
N THR A 108 -21.90 5.71 -1.69
CA THR A 108 -22.36 7.08 -1.37
C THR A 108 -22.45 7.98 -2.59
N ALA A 109 -21.59 7.79 -3.60
CA ALA A 109 -21.60 8.57 -4.85
C ALA A 109 -22.65 8.12 -5.89
N LYS A 110 -23.50 7.14 -5.57
CA LYS A 110 -24.65 6.69 -6.40
C LYS A 110 -26.01 7.18 -5.85
N ARG A 111 -26.02 7.93 -4.76
CA ARG A 111 -27.18 8.67 -4.26
C ARG A 111 -27.08 10.11 -4.72
#